data_AF-A0A3Q0F4G1-F1
#
_entry.id   AF-A0A3Q0F4G1-F1
#
_cell.length_a   1.000
_cell.length_b   1.000
_cell.length_c   1.000
_cell.angle_alpha   90.00
_cell.angle_beta   90.00
_cell.angle_gamma   90.00
#
_symmetry.space_group_name_H-M   'P 1'
#
loop_
_entity.id
_entity.type
_entity.pdbx_description
1 polymer ?
#
loop_
_entity_poly.entity_id
_entity_poly.type
_entity_poly.pdbx_seq_one_letter_code
_entity_poly.pdbx_strand_id
1 'polypeptide(L)'
;MRSKRILGVYWGQNAGEGHLSRTCKTGLFRIVNIAFLSTFGNGSQPLMNLAGHCSPSSNGCQRVGRDISYCQKRGIKVMLSIGGGSNNYSLSSQDDARNVADYIWNQFLGGKSKKRPFGRAILDGVDFDIEGGELHYAALAYRLHDHYATSNKKFYLTASPHCPFQNNLLHGALSTDLFDHVWVQFYNNPQCEFSSNDPSGFKSAWSQWTTSINAAKFFVGLPASHAAARTGFVPPHALINQLLPIVRSPKYGGVVLWDRFHDLQSGYSRKIRRKV
;
A
#
# COMPACT_ATOMS: atom_id res chain seq x y z
N MET A 1 -8.65 -1.65 -25.80
CA MET A 1 -8.97 -0.61 -24.80
C MET A 1 -7.69 -0.24 -24.05
N ARG A 2 -7.24 1.02 -24.06
CA ARG A 2 -6.08 1.42 -23.23
C ARG A 2 -6.49 1.29 -21.76
N SER A 3 -5.85 0.40 -21.00
CA SER A 3 -6.03 0.33 -19.55
C SER A 3 -5.77 1.71 -18.96
N LYS A 4 -6.77 2.30 -18.28
CA LYS A 4 -6.61 3.58 -17.57
C LYS A 4 -5.63 3.32 -16.43
N ARG A 5 -4.52 4.06 -16.36
CA ARG A 5 -3.57 3.90 -15.26
C ARG A 5 -4.22 4.39 -13.97
N ILE A 6 -3.75 3.86 -12.86
CA ILE A 6 -4.40 3.97 -11.56
C ILE A 6 -3.63 4.94 -10.67
N LEU A 7 -4.35 5.83 -10.01
CA LEU A 7 -3.85 6.54 -8.83
C LEU A 7 -4.28 5.79 -7.56
N GLY A 8 -3.30 5.44 -6.73
CA GLY A 8 -3.48 4.94 -5.38
C GLY A 8 -3.04 5.98 -4.34
N VAL A 9 -3.47 5.82 -3.09
CA VAL A 9 -3.09 6.70 -1.98
C VAL A 9 -3.13 5.98 -0.63
N TYR A 10 -2.22 6.34 0.26
CA TYR A 10 -2.29 5.97 1.68
C TYR A 10 -3.18 6.93 2.47
N TRP A 11 -4.03 6.38 3.33
CA TRP A 11 -4.95 7.12 4.21
C TRP A 11 -4.93 6.52 5.60
N GLY A 12 -5.00 7.36 6.64
CA GLY A 12 -5.19 6.93 8.02
C GLY A 12 -4.18 7.48 9.01
N GLN A 13 -3.12 8.17 8.55
CA GLN A 13 -2.03 8.62 9.43
C GLN A 13 -2.13 10.09 9.84
N ASN A 14 -3.17 10.82 9.44
CA ASN A 14 -3.38 12.19 9.92
C ASN A 14 -4.87 12.58 9.90
N ALA A 15 -5.44 12.93 11.05
CA ALA A 15 -6.86 13.30 11.16
C ALA A 15 -7.26 14.48 10.25
N GLY A 16 -6.34 15.39 9.94
CA GLY A 16 -6.54 16.52 9.03
C GLY A 16 -6.83 16.13 7.58
N GLU A 17 -6.59 14.87 7.18
CA GLU A 17 -6.89 14.38 5.84
C GLU A 17 -8.39 14.08 5.62
N GLY A 18 -9.17 14.09 6.70
CA GLY A 18 -10.61 13.87 6.74
C GLY A 18 -11.02 12.41 6.58
N HIS A 19 -12.33 12.15 6.66
CA HIS A 19 -12.89 10.79 6.56
C HIS A 19 -12.55 10.09 5.25
N LEU A 20 -12.41 8.76 5.29
CA LEU A 20 -12.14 7.92 4.12
C LEU A 20 -13.19 8.12 3.00
N SER A 21 -14.46 8.31 3.33
CA SER A 21 -15.49 8.60 2.33
C SER A 21 -15.26 9.90 1.56
N ARG A 22 -14.63 10.92 2.17
CA ARG A 22 -14.24 12.15 1.46
C ARG A 22 -13.14 11.87 0.44
N THR A 23 -12.13 11.08 0.81
CA THR A 23 -11.07 10.61 -0.11
C THR A 23 -11.67 9.89 -1.31
N CYS A 24 -12.61 8.96 -1.08
CA CYS A 24 -13.27 8.22 -2.14
C CYS A 24 -14.23 9.06 -2.99
N LYS A 25 -14.87 10.09 -2.40
CA LYS A 25 -15.75 11.03 -3.13
C LYS A 25 -15.00 11.89 -4.13
N THR A 26 -13.68 12.07 -3.99
CA THR A 26 -12.89 12.87 -4.94
C THR A 26 -12.91 12.32 -6.37
N GLY A 27 -13.13 11.00 -6.53
CA GLY A 27 -13.07 10.31 -7.81
C GLY A 27 -11.66 10.17 -8.39
N LEU A 28 -10.62 10.62 -7.67
CA LEU A 28 -9.22 10.64 -8.12
C LEU A 28 -8.57 9.26 -8.04
N PHE A 29 -8.87 8.52 -6.97
CA PHE A 29 -8.18 7.27 -6.66
C PHE A 29 -8.99 6.04 -7.10
N ARG A 30 -8.28 4.95 -7.38
CA ARG A 30 -8.88 3.61 -7.61
C ARG A 30 -8.41 2.58 -6.58
N ILE A 31 -7.42 2.94 -5.78
CA ILE A 31 -6.78 2.12 -4.74
C ILE A 31 -6.60 3.03 -3.51
N VAL A 32 -7.03 2.57 -2.34
CA VAL A 32 -6.76 3.25 -1.06
C VAL A 32 -6.20 2.24 -0.07
N ASN A 33 -4.99 2.51 0.43
CA ASN A 33 -4.33 1.70 1.45
C ASN A 33 -4.66 2.31 2.82
N ILE A 34 -5.37 1.56 3.67
CA ILE A 34 -5.64 1.97 5.05
C ILE A 34 -4.39 1.67 5.88
N ALA A 35 -3.69 2.73 6.26
CA ALA A 35 -2.45 2.72 7.02
C ALA A 35 -2.74 3.00 8.51
N PHE A 36 -2.43 2.12 9.47
CA PHE A 36 -1.79 0.81 9.34
C PHE A 36 -2.28 -0.20 10.39
N LEU A 37 -2.13 -1.50 10.11
CA LEU A 37 -1.89 -2.50 11.15
C LEU A 37 -0.41 -2.44 11.51
N SER A 38 -0.05 -1.64 12.51
CA SER A 38 1.34 -1.25 12.82
C SER A 38 1.96 -2.07 13.96
N THR A 39 1.21 -2.99 14.55
CA THR A 39 1.70 -3.89 15.61
C THR A 39 1.15 -5.26 15.34
N PHE A 40 2.01 -6.28 15.28
CA PHE A 40 1.65 -7.69 15.10
C PHE A 40 2.90 -8.57 15.24
N GLY A 41 2.66 -9.87 15.47
CA GLY A 41 3.71 -10.88 15.55
C GLY A 41 4.54 -10.83 16.83
N ASN A 42 5.45 -11.77 16.98
CA ASN A 42 6.24 -12.03 18.18
C ASN A 42 5.38 -12.11 19.47
N GLY A 43 4.21 -12.76 19.38
CA GLY A 43 3.26 -12.88 20.49
C GLY A 43 2.49 -11.60 20.85
N SER A 44 2.74 -10.48 20.16
CA SER A 44 2.04 -9.23 20.38
C SER A 44 0.61 -9.29 19.84
N GLN A 45 -0.34 -8.73 20.60
CA GLN A 45 -1.71 -8.58 20.11
C GLN A 45 -1.73 -7.59 18.94
N PRO A 46 -2.25 -7.97 17.76
CA PRO A 46 -2.22 -7.05 16.64
C PRO A 46 -3.08 -5.80 16.88
N LEU A 47 -2.53 -4.63 16.55
CA LEU A 47 -3.15 -3.34 16.80
C LEU A 47 -3.10 -2.43 15.57
N MET A 48 -4.27 -1.88 15.24
CA MET A 48 -4.42 -0.85 14.22
C MET A 48 -4.04 0.53 14.78
N ASN A 49 -3.37 1.34 13.99
CA ASN A 49 -3.14 2.76 14.25
C ASN A 49 -3.72 3.57 13.09
N LEU A 50 -4.77 4.35 13.35
CA LEU A 50 -5.37 5.31 12.41
C LEU A 50 -5.22 6.75 12.92
N ALA A 51 -4.09 7.04 13.58
CA ALA A 51 -3.77 8.32 14.18
C ALA A 51 -4.98 8.89 14.96
N GLY A 52 -5.38 10.12 14.65
CA GLY A 52 -6.52 10.79 15.30
C GLY A 52 -7.91 10.45 14.72
N HIS A 53 -8.05 9.49 13.81
CA HIS A 53 -9.35 9.19 13.18
C HIS A 53 -10.30 8.41 14.09
N CYS A 54 -9.78 7.41 14.80
CA CYS A 54 -10.55 6.57 15.72
C CYS A 54 -9.63 5.72 16.59
N SER A 55 -10.17 5.22 17.71
CA SER A 55 -9.49 4.23 18.54
C SER A 55 -10.10 2.82 18.33
N PRO A 56 -9.29 1.83 17.91
CA PRO A 56 -9.76 0.45 17.81
C PRO A 56 -10.09 -0.18 19.16
N SER A 57 -9.37 0.19 20.24
CA SER A 57 -9.55 -0.40 21.57
C SER A 57 -10.92 -0.12 22.19
N SER A 58 -11.58 0.97 21.77
CA SER A 58 -12.95 1.32 22.17
C SER A 58 -14.02 0.96 21.14
N ASN A 59 -13.70 0.13 20.14
CA ASN A 59 -14.55 -0.13 18.97
C ASN A 59 -14.93 1.14 18.16
N GLY A 60 -14.16 2.22 18.29
CA GLY A 60 -14.46 3.51 17.66
C GLY A 60 -14.29 3.52 16.14
N CYS A 61 -13.63 2.52 15.56
CA CYS A 61 -13.32 2.49 14.13
C CYS A 61 -14.42 1.89 13.23
N GLN A 62 -15.58 1.49 13.78
CA GLN A 62 -16.66 0.91 12.98
C GLN A 62 -17.19 1.84 11.89
N ARG A 63 -17.10 3.17 12.07
CA ARG A 63 -17.47 4.15 11.04
C ARG A 63 -16.63 3.99 9.77
N VAL A 64 -15.35 3.65 9.91
CA VAL A 64 -14.46 3.39 8.76
C VAL A 64 -15.01 2.25 7.91
N GLY A 65 -15.65 1.25 8.52
CA GLY A 65 -16.37 0.18 7.79
C GLY A 65 -17.45 0.67 6.83
N ARG A 66 -18.21 1.70 7.22
CA ARG A 66 -19.22 2.32 6.34
C ARG A 66 -18.55 3.08 5.19
N ASP A 67 -17.44 3.76 5.48
CA ASP A 67 -16.66 4.47 4.46
C ASP A 67 -16.01 3.51 3.46
N ILE A 68 -15.47 2.37 3.93
CA ILE A 68 -14.95 1.28 3.07
C ILE A 68 -16.04 0.83 2.09
N SER A 69 -17.25 0.53 2.60
CA SER A 69 -18.38 0.12 1.76
C SER A 69 -18.76 1.20 0.74
N TYR A 70 -18.67 2.48 1.13
CA TYR A 70 -18.92 3.61 0.24
C TYR A 70 -17.88 3.73 -0.89
N CYS A 71 -16.60 3.45 -0.59
CA CYS A 71 -15.51 3.40 -1.56
C CYS A 71 -15.69 2.24 -2.55
N GLN A 72 -15.95 1.03 -2.04
CA GLN A 72 -16.12 -0.18 -2.84
C GLN A 72 -17.31 -0.08 -3.81
N LYS A 73 -18.43 0.53 -3.39
CA LYS A 73 -19.57 0.85 -4.28
C LYS A 73 -19.21 1.77 -5.45
N ARG A 74 -18.07 2.46 -5.40
CA ARG A 74 -17.53 3.32 -6.47
C ARG A 74 -16.43 2.65 -7.28
N GLY A 75 -16.22 1.34 -7.09
CA GLY A 75 -15.16 0.58 -7.75
C GLY A 75 -13.75 0.90 -7.25
N ILE A 76 -13.62 1.50 -6.07
CA ILE A 76 -12.32 1.76 -5.44
C ILE A 76 -11.96 0.54 -4.59
N LYS A 77 -10.78 -0.02 -4.82
CA LYS A 77 -10.22 -1.09 -3.99
C LYS A 77 -9.68 -0.52 -2.70
N VAL A 78 -10.01 -1.14 -1.58
CA VAL A 78 -9.53 -0.72 -0.25
C VAL A 78 -8.76 -1.85 0.39
N MET A 79 -7.48 -1.62 0.66
CA MET A 79 -6.56 -2.62 1.21
C MET A 79 -6.25 -2.27 2.68
N LEU A 80 -5.97 -3.30 3.46
CA LEU A 80 -5.30 -3.13 4.76
C LEU A 80 -3.80 -3.03 4.52
N SER A 81 -3.15 -1.94 4.93
CA SER A 81 -1.69 -1.88 4.94
C SER A 81 -1.14 -2.38 6.27
N ILE A 82 -0.27 -3.38 6.22
CA ILE A 82 0.46 -3.88 7.38
C ILE A 82 1.85 -3.25 7.41
N GLY A 83 2.33 -2.91 8.61
CA GLY A 83 3.66 -2.34 8.82
C GLY A 83 3.68 -0.82 8.91
N GLY A 84 4.33 -0.16 7.95
CA GLY A 84 4.71 1.26 7.94
C GLY A 84 6.01 1.51 8.73
N GLY A 85 6.41 2.78 8.88
CA GLY A 85 7.64 3.16 9.61
C GLY A 85 7.66 2.93 11.13
N SER A 86 6.79 2.06 11.67
CA SER A 86 6.80 1.64 13.08
C SER A 86 7.78 0.50 13.32
N ASN A 87 8.28 0.34 14.54
CA ASN A 87 9.15 -0.78 14.93
C ASN A 87 8.43 -1.86 15.76
N ASN A 88 7.10 -1.83 15.80
CA ASN A 88 6.29 -2.68 16.69
C ASN A 88 5.76 -3.95 16.02
N TYR A 89 6.29 -4.32 14.87
CA TYR A 89 5.91 -5.52 14.16
C TYR A 89 7.15 -6.33 13.78
N SER A 90 7.05 -7.65 13.94
CA SER A 90 8.09 -8.60 13.58
C SER A 90 7.47 -9.99 13.53
N LEU A 91 7.89 -10.84 12.60
CA LEU A 91 7.45 -12.23 12.55
C LEU A 91 8.59 -13.10 13.06
N SER A 92 8.39 -13.82 14.18
CA SER A 92 9.47 -14.59 14.83
C SER A 92 9.59 -16.04 14.31
N SER A 93 8.60 -16.51 13.56
CA SER A 93 8.60 -17.82 12.91
C SER A 93 7.60 -17.87 11.74
N GLN A 94 7.64 -18.93 10.95
CA GLN A 94 6.60 -19.19 9.94
C GLN A 94 5.22 -19.41 10.58
N ASP A 95 5.16 -20.01 11.77
CA ASP A 95 3.89 -20.21 12.48
C ASP A 95 3.32 -18.90 13.00
N ASP A 96 4.17 -18.00 13.50
CA ASP A 96 3.78 -16.63 13.85
C ASP A 96 3.23 -15.89 12.62
N ALA A 97 3.89 -16.02 11.47
CA ALA A 97 3.41 -15.47 10.20
C ALA A 97 2.02 -16.02 9.79
N ARG A 98 1.80 -17.33 9.95
CA ARG A 98 0.49 -17.96 9.68
C ARG A 98 -0.58 -17.47 10.65
N ASN A 99 -0.26 -17.33 11.94
CA ASN A 99 -1.17 -16.81 12.95
C ASN A 99 -1.58 -15.36 12.66
N VAL A 100 -0.63 -14.52 12.24
CA VAL A 100 -0.94 -13.14 11.81
C VAL A 100 -1.83 -13.13 10.57
N ALA A 101 -1.56 -13.98 9.57
CA ALA A 101 -2.43 -14.11 8.40
C ALA A 101 -3.87 -14.54 8.77
N ASP A 102 -4.02 -15.51 9.67
CA ASP A 102 -5.32 -15.97 10.17
C ASP A 102 -6.06 -14.88 10.94
N TYR A 103 -5.33 -14.09 11.73
CA TYR A 103 -5.88 -12.91 12.38
C TYR A 103 -6.41 -11.90 11.35
N ILE A 104 -5.59 -11.55 10.34
CA ILE A 104 -5.98 -10.58 9.30
C ILE A 104 -7.23 -11.08 8.54
N TRP A 105 -7.24 -12.37 8.19
CA TRP A 105 -8.37 -13.00 7.51
C TRP A 105 -9.67 -12.85 8.30
N ASN A 106 -9.64 -13.18 9.58
CA ASN A 106 -10.82 -13.19 10.45
C ASN A 106 -11.29 -11.79 10.87
N GLN A 107 -10.38 -10.82 10.99
CA GLN A 107 -10.70 -9.47 11.45
C GLN A 107 -11.06 -8.49 10.33
N PHE A 108 -10.48 -8.66 9.13
CA PHE A 108 -10.58 -7.65 8.06
C PHE A 108 -11.04 -8.19 6.70
N LEU A 109 -10.92 -9.49 6.45
CA LEU A 109 -11.23 -10.12 5.17
C LEU A 109 -12.41 -11.09 5.29
N GLY A 110 -12.40 -12.22 4.57
CA GLY A 110 -13.54 -13.12 4.44
C GLY A 110 -13.80 -14.05 5.63
N GLY A 111 -12.93 -14.04 6.65
CA GLY A 111 -13.11 -14.85 7.85
C GLY A 111 -14.16 -14.29 8.81
N LYS A 112 -14.28 -14.92 9.98
CA LYS A 112 -15.32 -14.58 10.99
C LYS A 112 -14.68 -14.16 12.31
N SER A 113 -15.17 -13.07 12.88
CA SER A 113 -14.80 -12.59 14.21
C SER A 113 -16.02 -11.91 14.85
N LYS A 114 -16.17 -12.05 16.17
CA LYS A 114 -17.27 -11.42 16.92
C LYS A 114 -17.17 -9.89 16.96
N LYS A 115 -15.94 -9.36 16.96
CA LYS A 115 -15.65 -7.92 17.07
C LYS A 115 -14.58 -7.54 16.06
N ARG A 116 -15.02 -7.11 14.88
CA ARG A 116 -14.14 -6.65 13.80
C ARG A 116 -13.91 -5.14 13.89
N PRO A 117 -12.66 -4.64 13.73
CA PRO A 117 -12.36 -3.21 13.88
C PRO A 117 -13.17 -2.30 12.95
N PHE A 118 -13.46 -2.76 11.74
CA PHE A 118 -14.27 -2.06 10.73
C PHE A 118 -15.70 -2.61 10.61
N GLY A 119 -16.19 -3.26 11.67
CA GLY A 119 -17.50 -3.91 11.64
C GLY A 119 -17.60 -4.95 10.53
N ARG A 120 -18.70 -4.92 9.77
CA ARG A 120 -19.01 -5.92 8.73
C ARG A 120 -18.27 -5.70 7.40
N ALA A 121 -17.44 -4.67 7.30
CA ALA A 121 -16.70 -4.40 6.07
C ALA A 121 -15.68 -5.53 5.81
N ILE A 122 -15.58 -5.92 4.54
CA ILE A 122 -14.63 -6.90 4.04
C ILE A 122 -13.73 -6.16 3.05
N LEU A 123 -12.46 -5.97 3.41
CA LEU A 123 -11.48 -5.30 2.56
C LEU A 123 -11.22 -6.09 1.27
N ASP A 124 -10.53 -5.48 0.33
CA ASP A 124 -10.21 -6.08 -0.97
C ASP A 124 -8.87 -6.79 -0.97
N GLY A 125 -8.03 -6.60 0.05
CA GLY A 125 -6.73 -7.25 0.11
C GLY A 125 -5.84 -6.73 1.22
N VAL A 126 -4.58 -7.15 1.16
CA VAL A 126 -3.53 -6.79 2.11
C VAL A 126 -2.36 -6.19 1.35
N ASP A 127 -1.89 -5.05 1.84
CA ASP A 127 -0.70 -4.35 1.38
C ASP A 127 0.44 -4.55 2.37
N PHE A 128 1.58 -5.03 1.87
CA PHE A 128 2.77 -5.31 2.66
C PHE A 128 3.71 -4.11 2.57
N ASP A 129 3.64 -3.23 3.58
CA ASP A 129 4.50 -2.07 3.73
C ASP A 129 5.50 -2.31 4.87
N ILE A 130 6.48 -3.17 4.61
CA ILE A 130 7.40 -3.68 5.62
C ILE A 130 8.72 -2.93 5.54
N GLU A 131 9.02 -2.14 6.58
CA GLU A 131 10.21 -1.28 6.66
C GLU A 131 11.17 -1.71 7.80
N GLY A 132 10.83 -2.76 8.57
CA GLY A 132 11.67 -3.30 9.63
C GLY A 132 11.26 -4.69 10.14
N GLY A 133 11.93 -5.16 11.19
CA GLY A 133 11.65 -6.43 11.87
C GLY A 133 12.28 -7.68 11.23
N GLU A 134 12.02 -8.84 11.83
CA GLU A 134 12.48 -10.15 11.35
C GLU A 134 11.64 -10.68 10.17
N LEU A 135 12.17 -11.67 9.45
CA LEU A 135 11.70 -12.10 8.14
C LEU A 135 10.85 -13.36 8.21
N HIS A 136 9.55 -13.32 7.93
CA HIS A 136 8.76 -14.52 7.52
C HIS A 136 7.57 -14.16 6.60
N TYR A 137 7.66 -13.04 5.87
CA TYR A 137 6.54 -12.51 5.08
C TYR A 137 6.11 -13.39 3.90
N ALA A 138 6.98 -14.29 3.41
CA ALA A 138 6.58 -15.30 2.42
C ALA A 138 5.55 -16.27 3.00
N ALA A 139 5.73 -16.74 4.23
CA ALA A 139 4.76 -17.62 4.90
C ALA A 139 3.43 -16.90 5.17
N LEU A 140 3.48 -15.60 5.50
CA LEU A 140 2.29 -14.76 5.64
C LEU A 140 1.54 -14.65 4.29
N ALA A 141 2.26 -14.40 3.20
CA ALA A 141 1.68 -14.30 1.85
C ALA A 141 1.04 -15.62 1.39
N TYR A 142 1.72 -16.75 1.56
CA TYR A 142 1.16 -18.07 1.26
C TYR A 142 -0.12 -18.34 2.06
N ARG A 143 -0.10 -18.07 3.38
CA ARG A 143 -1.26 -18.32 4.22
C ARG A 143 -2.46 -17.44 3.85
N LEU A 144 -2.23 -16.16 3.51
CA LEU A 144 -3.30 -15.30 2.98
C LEU A 144 -3.82 -15.84 1.64
N HIS A 145 -2.93 -16.29 0.76
CA HIS A 145 -3.32 -16.87 -0.54
C HIS A 145 -4.20 -18.12 -0.38
N ASP A 146 -3.90 -19.00 0.57
CA ASP A 146 -4.73 -20.18 0.87
C ASP A 146 -6.17 -19.78 1.25
N HIS A 147 -6.33 -18.74 2.07
CA HIS A 147 -7.66 -18.19 2.38
C HIS A 147 -8.35 -17.61 1.15
N TYR A 148 -7.59 -16.99 0.24
CA TYR A 148 -8.16 -16.37 -0.95
C TYR A 148 -8.64 -17.41 -1.95
N ALA A 149 -7.88 -18.51 -2.12
CA ALA A 149 -8.21 -19.61 -3.01
C ALA A 149 -9.52 -20.32 -2.63
N THR A 150 -9.89 -20.30 -1.34
CA THR A 150 -11.14 -20.89 -0.85
C THR A 150 -12.33 -19.92 -0.83
N SER A 151 -12.13 -18.66 -1.26
CA SER A 151 -13.17 -17.64 -1.24
C SER A 151 -13.81 -17.40 -2.60
N ASN A 152 -15.13 -17.16 -2.60
CA ASN A 152 -15.86 -16.70 -3.79
C ASN A 152 -15.57 -15.23 -4.14
N LYS A 153 -14.97 -14.46 -3.21
CA LYS A 153 -14.53 -13.07 -3.45
C LYS A 153 -13.06 -13.07 -3.85
N LYS A 154 -12.70 -12.38 -4.94
CA LYS A 154 -11.30 -12.09 -5.25
C LYS A 154 -10.72 -11.12 -4.22
N PHE A 155 -9.60 -11.51 -3.62
CA PHE A 155 -8.74 -10.65 -2.80
C PHE A 155 -7.42 -10.36 -3.53
N TYR A 156 -6.72 -9.33 -3.07
CA TYR A 156 -5.47 -8.86 -3.65
C TYR A 156 -4.32 -8.94 -2.64
N LEU A 157 -3.13 -9.28 -3.11
CA LEU A 157 -1.87 -9.05 -2.38
C LEU A 157 -1.10 -7.92 -3.08
N THR A 158 -0.70 -6.92 -2.31
CA THR A 158 0.14 -5.82 -2.78
C THR A 158 1.33 -5.58 -1.88
N ALA A 159 2.36 -4.92 -2.38
CA ALA A 159 3.59 -4.69 -1.65
C ALA A 159 4.21 -3.32 -1.96
N SER A 160 4.87 -2.75 -0.95
CA SER A 160 5.47 -1.41 -0.96
C SER A 160 6.98 -1.43 -0.69
N PRO A 161 7.79 -2.19 -1.46
CA PRO A 161 9.22 -2.22 -1.20
C PRO A 161 9.85 -0.85 -1.42
N HIS A 162 10.87 -0.50 -0.63
CA HIS A 162 11.76 0.60 -0.98
C HIS A 162 12.44 0.34 -2.34
N CYS A 163 12.82 1.41 -3.06
CA CYS A 163 13.45 1.27 -4.37
C CYS A 163 14.78 0.49 -4.43
N PRO A 164 15.61 0.40 -3.36
CA PRO A 164 16.77 -0.49 -3.39
C PRO A 164 16.31 -1.95 -3.50
N PHE A 165 16.77 -2.61 -4.56
CA PHE A 165 16.40 -4.00 -4.83
C PHE A 165 17.13 -4.98 -3.92
N GLN A 166 18.41 -4.70 -3.63
CA GLN A 166 19.24 -5.53 -2.76
C GLN A 166 18.86 -5.36 -1.29
N ASN A 167 18.97 -6.44 -0.52
CA ASN A 167 18.66 -6.46 0.92
C ASN A 167 17.23 -5.99 1.26
N ASN A 168 16.29 -6.15 0.32
CA ASN A 168 14.91 -5.75 0.53
C ASN A 168 14.18 -6.77 1.42
N LEU A 169 13.56 -6.31 2.51
CA LEU A 169 12.83 -7.16 3.48
C LEU A 169 11.69 -7.95 2.83
N LEU A 170 11.11 -7.43 1.74
CA LEU A 170 10.02 -8.07 1.01
C LEU A 170 10.48 -9.02 -0.08
N HIS A 171 11.79 -9.16 -0.33
CA HIS A 171 12.30 -9.99 -1.43
C HIS A 171 11.76 -11.43 -1.35
N GLY A 172 11.84 -12.07 -0.18
CA GLY A 172 11.33 -13.44 0.00
C GLY A 172 9.83 -13.57 -0.24
N ALA A 173 9.03 -12.55 0.10
CA ALA A 173 7.60 -12.55 -0.17
C ALA A 173 7.31 -12.32 -1.66
N LEU A 174 8.00 -11.38 -2.30
CA LEU A 174 7.81 -11.06 -3.71
C LEU A 174 8.23 -12.19 -4.66
N SER A 175 9.20 -13.02 -4.26
CA SER A 175 9.61 -14.22 -5.01
C SER A 175 8.61 -15.39 -4.94
N THR A 176 7.48 -15.23 -4.25
CA THR A 176 6.39 -16.23 -4.24
C THR A 176 5.48 -16.13 -5.47
N ASP A 177 5.60 -15.07 -6.27
CA ASP A 177 4.75 -14.76 -7.43
C ASP A 177 3.26 -14.55 -7.09
N LEU A 178 2.92 -14.37 -5.81
CA LEU A 178 1.53 -14.22 -5.35
C LEU A 178 1.01 -12.77 -5.40
N PHE A 179 1.88 -11.79 -5.61
CA PHE A 179 1.52 -10.38 -5.52
C PHE A 179 0.92 -9.84 -6.81
N ASP A 180 -0.32 -9.33 -6.75
CA ASP A 180 -0.99 -8.73 -7.90
C ASP A 180 -0.30 -7.42 -8.32
N HIS A 181 0.03 -6.56 -7.35
CA HIS A 181 0.59 -5.23 -7.60
C HIS A 181 1.75 -4.90 -6.67
N VAL A 182 2.76 -4.20 -7.21
CA VAL A 182 3.91 -3.72 -6.44
C VAL A 182 4.06 -2.21 -6.65
N TRP A 183 3.94 -1.40 -5.60
CA TRP A 183 4.23 0.04 -5.64
C TRP A 183 5.57 0.33 -4.97
N VAL A 184 6.62 0.35 -5.79
CA VAL A 184 7.99 0.59 -5.34
C VAL A 184 8.13 2.04 -4.84
N GLN A 185 8.59 2.22 -3.60
CA GLN A 185 8.77 3.54 -2.99
C GLN A 185 10.05 4.22 -3.53
N PHE A 186 9.90 5.17 -4.46
CA PHE A 186 11.03 5.91 -5.08
C PHE A 186 11.34 7.20 -4.33
N TYR A 187 11.46 7.12 -3.00
CA TYR A 187 11.79 8.22 -2.12
C TYR A 187 12.56 7.75 -0.88
N ASN A 188 13.12 8.69 -0.12
CA ASN A 188 14.00 8.45 1.03
C ASN A 188 15.28 7.62 0.72
N ASN A 189 15.58 7.39 -0.57
CA ASN A 189 16.67 6.53 -1.06
C ASN A 189 17.35 7.20 -2.27
N PRO A 190 18.33 8.10 -2.02
CA PRO A 190 18.97 8.92 -3.06
C PRO A 190 19.52 8.15 -4.27
N GLN A 191 19.94 6.91 -4.07
CA GLN A 191 20.52 6.04 -5.09
C GLN A 191 19.51 5.57 -6.15
N CYS A 192 18.21 5.63 -5.88
CA CYS A 192 17.18 5.14 -6.78
C CYS A 192 15.94 6.04 -6.89
N GLU A 193 15.87 7.14 -6.14
CA GLU A 193 14.86 8.17 -6.36
C GLU A 193 15.04 8.89 -7.71
N PHE A 194 13.97 9.52 -8.20
CA PHE A 194 14.00 10.23 -9.48
C PHE A 194 14.64 11.63 -9.31
N SER A 195 15.67 11.91 -10.11
CA SER A 195 16.24 13.26 -10.29
C SER A 195 16.11 13.69 -11.75
N SER A 196 15.74 14.96 -11.98
CA SER A 196 15.65 15.52 -13.34
C SER A 196 17.02 15.71 -14.01
N ASN A 197 18.06 15.94 -13.20
CA ASN A 197 19.42 16.15 -13.71
C ASN A 197 20.08 14.82 -14.11
N ASP A 198 19.81 13.77 -13.33
CA ASP A 198 20.29 12.42 -13.62
C ASP A 198 19.26 11.36 -13.19
N PRO A 199 18.44 10.85 -14.13
CA PRO A 199 17.46 9.81 -13.83
C PRO A 199 18.04 8.38 -13.90
N SER A 200 19.37 8.20 -14.03
CA SER A 200 19.99 6.89 -14.25
C SER A 200 19.69 5.88 -13.12
N GLY A 201 19.83 6.27 -11.85
CA GLY A 201 19.52 5.43 -10.70
C GLY A 201 18.07 4.95 -10.67
N PHE A 202 17.12 5.87 -10.90
CA PHE A 202 15.70 5.56 -11.04
C PHE A 202 15.41 4.59 -12.21
N LYS A 203 16.00 4.85 -13.39
CA LYS A 203 15.84 4.00 -14.58
C LYS A 203 16.31 2.57 -14.30
N SER A 204 17.49 2.43 -13.71
CA SER A 204 18.08 1.13 -13.36
C SER A 204 17.22 0.38 -12.35
N ALA A 205 16.79 1.05 -11.27
CA ALA A 205 15.92 0.45 -10.26
C ALA A 205 14.56 0.04 -10.83
N TRP A 206 13.89 0.91 -11.61
CA TRP A 206 12.63 0.59 -12.27
C TRP A 206 12.75 -0.63 -13.19
N SER A 207 13.81 -0.66 -14.01
CA SER A 207 14.09 -1.81 -14.87
C SER A 207 14.25 -3.08 -14.04
N GLN A 208 15.11 -3.05 -13.03
CA GLN A 208 15.39 -4.20 -12.17
C GLN A 208 14.13 -4.76 -11.51
N TRP A 209 13.33 -3.91 -10.87
CA TRP A 209 12.07 -4.33 -10.25
C TRP A 209 11.11 -4.99 -11.25
N THR A 210 10.94 -4.38 -12.43
CA THR A 210 9.96 -4.85 -13.41
C THR A 210 10.42 -6.06 -14.22
N THR A 211 11.73 -6.36 -14.26
CA THR A 211 12.28 -7.56 -14.92
C THR A 211 12.49 -8.73 -13.97
N SER A 212 12.78 -8.46 -12.68
CA SER A 212 13.19 -9.50 -11.73
C SER A 212 12.04 -10.05 -10.87
N ILE A 213 10.91 -9.32 -10.74
CA ILE A 213 9.75 -9.77 -9.97
C ILE A 213 8.56 -10.04 -10.90
N ASN A 214 7.84 -11.13 -10.62
CA ASN A 214 6.58 -11.44 -11.28
C ASN A 214 5.42 -10.78 -10.52
N ALA A 215 4.80 -9.78 -11.15
CA ALA A 215 3.58 -9.13 -10.67
C ALA A 215 2.80 -8.61 -11.88
N ALA A 216 1.48 -8.52 -11.74
CA ALA A 216 0.63 -8.09 -12.84
C ALA A 216 0.87 -6.62 -13.21
N LYS A 217 1.09 -5.76 -12.21
CA LYS A 217 1.44 -4.34 -12.42
C LYS A 217 2.43 -3.82 -11.39
N PHE A 218 3.30 -2.93 -11.86
CA PHE A 218 4.21 -2.13 -11.06
C PHE A 218 3.77 -0.68 -11.04
N PHE A 219 3.92 -0.03 -9.91
CA PHE A 219 3.52 1.34 -9.65
C PHE A 219 4.71 2.13 -9.14
N VAL A 220 4.72 3.42 -9.44
CA VAL A 220 5.71 4.36 -8.89
C VAL A 220 5.13 4.93 -7.60
N GLY A 221 5.72 4.59 -6.45
CA GLY A 221 5.41 5.18 -5.16
C GLY A 221 6.12 6.52 -5.00
N LEU A 222 5.38 7.60 -4.72
CA LEU A 222 5.94 8.95 -4.60
C LEU A 222 5.37 9.73 -3.40
N PRO A 223 6.16 10.65 -2.82
CA PRO A 223 5.65 11.61 -1.85
C PRO A 223 4.68 12.59 -2.54
N ALA A 224 3.55 12.90 -1.91
CA ALA A 224 2.56 13.84 -2.43
C ALA A 224 2.97 15.32 -2.22
N SER A 225 4.01 15.59 -1.44
CA SER A 225 4.59 16.91 -1.23
C SER A 225 6.04 16.79 -0.76
N HIS A 226 6.79 17.90 -0.75
CA HIS A 226 8.12 17.96 -0.13
C HIS A 226 8.12 17.60 1.36
N ALA A 227 7.04 17.89 2.09
CA ALA A 227 6.95 17.60 3.52
C ALA A 227 6.62 16.12 3.83
N ALA A 228 6.18 15.35 2.83
CA ALA A 228 5.73 13.98 3.03
C ALA A 228 6.87 12.96 3.17
N ALA A 229 8.09 13.31 2.75
CA ALA A 229 9.27 12.46 2.79
C ALA A 229 10.54 13.30 2.94
N ARG A 230 11.64 12.69 3.37
CA ARG A 230 12.93 13.36 3.56
C ARG A 230 13.57 13.75 2.22
N THR A 231 13.47 12.88 1.22
CA THR A 231 13.98 13.10 -0.15
C THR A 231 13.06 12.45 -1.18
N GLY A 232 13.29 12.68 -2.47
CA GLY A 232 12.57 12.01 -3.57
C GLY A 232 11.21 12.59 -3.96
N PHE A 233 10.84 13.79 -3.51
CA PHE A 233 9.66 14.47 -4.06
C PHE A 233 9.91 14.88 -5.52
N VAL A 234 8.98 14.50 -6.41
CA VAL A 234 9.04 14.81 -7.84
C VAL A 234 7.98 15.85 -8.18
N PRO A 235 8.34 17.07 -8.66
CA PRO A 235 7.35 18.05 -9.08
C PRO A 235 6.44 17.52 -10.21
N PRO A 236 5.14 17.89 -10.26
CA PRO A 236 4.20 17.37 -11.26
C PRO A 236 4.67 17.53 -12.72
N HIS A 237 5.34 18.64 -13.04
CA HIS A 237 5.90 18.88 -14.37
C HIS A 237 6.99 17.85 -14.73
N ALA A 238 7.92 17.60 -13.80
CA ALA A 238 8.98 16.60 -13.98
C ALA A 238 8.41 15.17 -14.05
N LEU A 239 7.41 14.85 -13.23
CA LEU A 239 6.70 13.57 -13.30
C LEU A 239 6.14 13.35 -14.72
N ILE A 240 5.37 14.32 -15.22
CA ILE A 240 4.63 14.19 -16.47
C ILE A 240 5.56 14.13 -17.67
N ASN A 241 6.58 14.99 -17.70
CA ASN A 241 7.40 15.20 -18.90
C ASN A 241 8.69 14.39 -18.92
N GLN A 242 9.14 13.85 -17.78
CA GLN A 242 10.43 13.15 -17.68
C GLN A 242 10.30 11.74 -17.09
N LEU A 243 9.61 11.59 -15.94
CA LEU A 243 9.48 10.28 -15.28
C LEU A 243 8.52 9.34 -16.01
N LEU A 244 7.30 9.80 -16.34
CA LEU A 244 6.29 8.96 -17.01
C LEU A 244 6.77 8.36 -18.35
N PRO A 245 7.54 9.08 -19.20
CA PRO A 245 8.18 8.48 -20.37
C PRO A 245 9.09 7.29 -20.05
N ILE A 246 9.81 7.31 -18.92
CA ILE A 246 10.74 6.25 -18.52
C ILE A 246 10.00 4.96 -18.16
N VAL A 247 8.94 5.08 -17.36
CA VAL A 247 8.23 3.91 -16.80
C VAL A 247 7.22 3.29 -17.75
N ARG A 248 7.02 3.87 -18.94
CA ARG A 248 5.96 3.47 -19.87
C ARG A 248 6.19 2.07 -20.42
N SER A 249 5.51 1.09 -19.83
CA SER A 249 5.54 -0.31 -20.28
C SER A 249 4.17 -0.98 -20.07
N PRO A 250 3.95 -2.19 -20.63
CA PRO A 250 2.77 -3.00 -20.29
C PRO A 250 2.66 -3.36 -18.81
N LYS A 251 3.78 -3.43 -18.08
CA LYS A 251 3.81 -3.69 -16.64
C LYS A 251 3.47 -2.45 -15.79
N TYR A 252 3.50 -1.24 -16.35
CA TYR A 252 3.16 -0.02 -15.61
C TYR A 252 1.67 0.06 -15.26
N GLY A 253 1.36 0.17 -13.97
CA GLY A 253 0.03 0.27 -13.38
C GLY A 253 -0.40 1.69 -13.05
N GLY A 254 0.53 2.57 -12.67
CA GLY A 254 0.24 3.95 -12.30
C GLY A 254 1.12 4.49 -11.17
N VAL A 255 0.56 5.38 -10.34
CA VAL A 255 1.28 6.04 -9.24
C VAL A 255 0.53 5.82 -7.93
N VAL A 256 1.25 5.55 -6.84
CA VAL A 256 0.70 5.50 -5.48
C VAL A 256 1.33 6.61 -4.67
N LEU A 257 0.51 7.39 -3.98
CA LEU A 257 0.95 8.58 -3.25
C LEU A 257 1.02 8.32 -1.74
N TRP A 258 2.17 8.65 -1.16
CA TRP A 258 2.35 8.85 0.27
C TRP A 258 2.27 10.36 0.57
N ASP A 259 1.24 10.88 1.19
CA ASP A 259 -0.02 10.27 1.63
C ASP A 259 -1.20 11.20 1.26
N ARG A 260 -2.41 10.86 1.73
CA ARG A 260 -3.61 11.65 1.46
C ARG A 260 -3.62 13.02 2.16
N PHE A 261 -3.04 13.15 3.34
CA PHE A 261 -2.92 14.43 4.03
C PHE A 261 -2.12 15.44 3.20
N HIS A 262 -0.93 15.05 2.77
CA HIS A 262 -0.05 15.90 1.99
C HIS A 262 -0.61 16.16 0.58
N ASP A 263 -1.28 15.17 -0.03
CA ASP A 263 -1.99 15.37 -1.29
C ASP A 263 -3.13 16.41 -1.18
N LEU A 264 -3.85 16.43 -0.05
CA LEU A 264 -4.90 17.43 0.20
C LEU A 264 -4.33 18.85 0.21
N GLN A 265 -3.16 19.04 0.83
CA GLN A 265 -2.50 20.34 0.93
C GLN A 265 -1.89 20.78 -0.40
N SER A 266 -1.20 19.89 -1.09
CA SER A 266 -0.44 20.22 -2.30
C SER A 266 -1.28 20.18 -3.59
N GLY A 267 -2.41 19.47 -3.58
CA GLY A 267 -3.22 19.18 -4.75
C GLY A 267 -2.52 18.30 -5.79
N TYR A 268 -1.51 17.51 -5.39
CA TYR A 268 -0.62 16.78 -6.29
C TYR A 268 -1.37 15.86 -7.26
N SER A 269 -2.24 14.99 -6.74
CA SER A 269 -3.06 14.06 -7.53
C SER A 269 -3.89 14.78 -8.60
N ARG A 270 -4.47 15.94 -8.28
CA ARG A 270 -5.26 16.75 -9.23
C ARG A 270 -4.42 17.26 -10.40
N LYS A 271 -3.15 17.59 -10.16
CA LYS A 271 -2.21 18.08 -11.17
C LYS A 271 -1.78 16.96 -12.13
N ILE A 272 -1.76 15.70 -11.68
CA ILE A 272 -1.22 14.57 -12.47
C ILE A 272 -2.30 13.64 -13.07
N ARG A 273 -3.55 13.67 -12.55
CA ARG A 273 -4.66 12.74 -12.90
C ARG A 273 -5.02 12.58 -14.37
N ARG A 274 -4.61 13.52 -15.24
CA ARG A 274 -4.90 13.45 -16.69
C ARG A 274 -3.82 12.71 -17.48
N LYS A 275 -2.68 12.42 -16.83
CA LYS A 275 -1.47 11.88 -17.47
C LYS A 275 -1.10 10.50 -16.94
N VAL A 276 -1.42 10.24 -15.67
CA VAL A 276 -1.60 8.89 -15.13
C VAL A 276 -2.99 8.43 -15.54
#